data_AF-A0A7R9PIH3-F1
#
_entry.id   AF-A0A7R9PIH3-F1
#
_cell.length_a   1.000
_cell.length_b   1.000
_cell.length_c   1.000
_cell.angle_alpha   90.00
_cell.angle_beta   90.00
_cell.angle_gamma   90.00
#
_symmetry.space_group_name_H-M   'P 1'
#
loop_
_entity.id
_entity.type
_entity.pdbx_description
1 polymer ?
#
loop_
_entity_poly.entity_id
_entity_poly.type
_entity_poly.pdbx_seq_one_letter_code
_entity_poly.pdbx_strand_id
1 'polypeptide(L)'
;MTGGLGFTPATVRVTVDGGTNNWFHFLNQEDALAKIYHHTPHIICGDMDSLEPKASQFFVGASVVETPDQEETDFTKALRVLDAYLKDGHTKARLPDASDEKEDKETQNVDGVVALCDTSGRFDQIVANINTLYKAEGILGSLPVYQLAQDSLTWVLTPGIHAISVPDILRRHQCWCSLVPFGSRAKYVTTKGLKWDLG
;
A
#
# COMPACT_ATOMS: atom_id res chain seq x y z
N MET A 1 8.22 -31.01 0.91
CA MET A 1 7.52 -29.84 0.35
C MET A 1 8.29 -28.61 0.80
N THR A 2 9.12 -28.07 -0.09
CA THR A 2 9.93 -26.88 0.16
C THR A 2 8.99 -25.67 0.27
N GLY A 3 8.75 -25.21 1.50
CA GLY A 3 8.06 -23.96 1.76
C GLY A 3 8.95 -22.80 1.35
N GLY A 4 8.92 -22.42 0.08
CA GLY A 4 9.34 -21.09 -0.32
C GLY A 4 8.29 -20.11 0.22
N LEU A 5 8.73 -19.09 0.96
CA LEU A 5 7.94 -17.86 1.10
C LEU A 5 7.85 -17.22 -0.30
N GLY A 6 6.99 -17.77 -1.15
CA GLY A 6 6.68 -17.19 -2.44
C GLY A 6 5.72 -16.05 -2.19
N PHE A 7 6.19 -14.81 -2.29
CA PHE A 7 5.29 -13.69 -2.50
C PHE A 7 4.37 -14.04 -3.68
N THR A 8 3.05 -13.92 -3.49
CA THR A 8 2.15 -13.79 -4.63
C THR A 8 2.61 -12.56 -5.42
N PRO A 9 2.85 -12.66 -6.74
CA PRO A 9 3.34 -11.54 -7.51
C PRO A 9 2.30 -10.42 -7.50
N ALA A 10 2.63 -9.30 -6.84
CA ALA A 10 1.85 -8.08 -6.96
C ALA A 10 1.96 -7.54 -8.40
N THR A 11 0.83 -7.14 -8.97
CA THR A 11 0.75 -6.57 -10.33
C THR A 11 1.54 -5.27 -10.46
N VAL A 12 1.52 -4.44 -9.41
CA VAL A 12 2.26 -3.18 -9.32
C VAL A 12 3.00 -3.15 -7.98
N ARG A 13 4.19 -2.56 -7.99
CA ARG A 13 5.06 -2.39 -6.82
C ARG A 13 5.52 -0.95 -6.77
N VAL A 14 5.26 -0.30 -5.65
CA VAL A 14 5.67 1.09 -5.38
C VAL A 14 6.51 1.07 -4.12
N THR A 15 7.70 1.67 -4.16
CA THR A 15 8.47 1.99 -2.95
C THR A 15 8.45 3.48 -2.71
N VAL A 16 8.43 3.86 -1.44
CA VAL A 16 8.19 5.24 -1.02
C VAL A 16 9.41 5.74 -0.28
N ASP A 17 10.16 6.65 -0.88
CA ASP A 17 11.36 7.31 -0.34
C ASP A 17 12.29 6.33 0.41
N GLY A 18 12.53 6.52 1.71
CA GLY A 18 13.37 5.65 2.54
C GLY A 18 12.88 4.18 2.61
N GLY A 19 11.60 3.91 2.33
CA GLY A 19 11.07 2.56 2.15
C GLY A 19 11.75 1.79 1.02
N THR A 20 12.32 2.49 0.03
CA THR A 20 13.14 1.89 -1.03
C THR A 20 14.43 1.30 -0.48
N ASN A 21 15.03 1.93 0.54
CA ASN A 21 16.23 1.40 1.21
C ASN A 21 15.91 0.08 1.90
N ASN A 22 14.76 0.02 2.61
CA ASN A 22 14.30 -1.20 3.26
C ASN A 22 14.07 -2.33 2.26
N TRP A 23 13.47 -2.02 1.11
CA TRP A 23 13.28 -2.98 0.01
C TRP A 23 14.62 -3.48 -0.55
N PHE A 24 15.57 -2.58 -0.77
CA PHE A 24 16.94 -2.91 -1.18
C PHE A 24 17.63 -3.83 -0.17
N HIS A 25 17.58 -3.50 1.11
CA HIS A 25 18.19 -4.33 2.17
C HIS A 25 17.55 -5.71 2.25
N PHE A 26 16.22 -5.78 2.16
CA PHE A 26 15.49 -7.04 2.15
C PHE A 26 15.93 -7.95 1.00
N LEU A 27 16.05 -7.41 -0.22
CA LEU A 27 16.47 -8.19 -1.38
C LEU A 27 17.94 -8.60 -1.33
N ASN A 28 18.82 -7.78 -0.74
CA ASN A 28 20.25 -8.09 -0.62
C ASN A 28 20.58 -9.15 0.45
N GLN A 29 19.64 -9.50 1.32
CA GLN A 29 19.82 -10.60 2.27
C GLN A 29 19.64 -11.98 1.62
N GLU A 30 19.15 -12.04 0.38
CA GLU A 30 18.90 -13.28 -0.35
C GLU A 30 19.64 -13.27 -1.72
N ASP A 31 19.93 -14.45 -2.30
CA ASP A 31 20.69 -14.56 -3.57
C ASP A 31 20.10 -13.67 -4.70
N ALA A 32 20.91 -12.71 -5.17
CA ALA A 32 20.41 -11.43 -5.70
C ALA A 32 19.98 -11.44 -7.19
N LEU A 33 20.61 -12.21 -8.06
CA LEU A 33 20.48 -11.98 -9.52
C LEU A 33 19.13 -12.39 -10.11
N ALA A 34 18.57 -13.54 -9.72
CA ALA A 34 17.26 -13.99 -10.21
C ALA A 34 16.09 -13.15 -9.64
N LYS A 35 16.32 -12.49 -8.49
CA LYS A 35 15.30 -11.72 -7.78
C LYS A 35 15.17 -10.29 -8.26
N ILE A 36 16.26 -9.65 -8.70
CA ILE A 36 16.22 -8.29 -9.23
C ILE A 36 15.16 -8.17 -10.34
N TYR A 37 15.20 -9.05 -11.35
CA TYR A 37 14.22 -9.01 -12.44
C TYR A 37 12.75 -9.15 -12.00
N HIS A 38 12.48 -9.95 -10.97
CA HIS A 38 11.12 -10.19 -10.50
C HIS A 38 10.65 -9.22 -9.41
N HIS A 39 11.57 -8.48 -8.77
CA HIS A 39 11.29 -7.68 -7.57
C HIS A 39 11.70 -6.21 -7.70
N THR A 40 12.20 -5.74 -8.85
CA THR A 40 12.31 -4.30 -9.12
C THR A 40 10.92 -3.64 -8.96
N PRO A 41 10.83 -2.53 -8.20
CA PRO A 41 9.60 -1.77 -8.11
C PRO A 41 9.30 -1.11 -9.45
N HIS A 42 8.02 -0.94 -9.76
CA HIS A 42 7.59 -0.22 -10.95
C HIS A 42 7.78 1.28 -10.75
N ILE A 43 7.59 1.74 -9.51
CA ILE A 43 7.64 3.15 -9.13
C ILE A 43 8.47 3.32 -7.84
N ILE A 44 9.34 4.33 -7.82
CA ILE A 44 9.95 4.89 -6.61
C ILE A 44 9.42 6.32 -6.50
N CYS A 45 8.73 6.66 -5.41
CA CYS A 45 8.17 8.01 -5.23
C CYS A 45 8.44 8.58 -3.85
N GLY A 46 8.35 9.90 -3.70
CA GLY A 46 8.61 10.61 -2.45
C GLY A 46 9.32 11.94 -2.70
N ASP A 47 9.64 12.69 -1.66
CA ASP A 47 10.52 13.87 -1.77
C ASP A 47 12.02 13.54 -1.82
N MET A 48 12.36 12.25 -1.66
CA MET A 48 13.70 11.67 -1.82
C MET A 48 14.71 12.13 -0.78
N ASP A 49 14.26 12.63 0.39
CA ASP A 49 15.14 13.12 1.45
C ASP A 49 15.78 11.99 2.28
N SER A 50 15.17 10.80 2.25
CA SER A 50 15.65 9.62 2.98
C SER A 50 16.14 8.51 2.05
N LEU A 51 15.93 8.61 0.73
CA LEU A 51 16.41 7.65 -0.27
C LEU A 51 17.94 7.65 -0.38
N GLU A 52 18.57 6.50 -0.15
CA GLU A 52 20.01 6.37 -0.28
C GLU A 52 20.45 6.20 -1.75
N PRO A 53 21.57 6.82 -2.17
CA PRO A 53 22.09 6.69 -3.53
C PRO A 53 22.33 5.24 -3.98
N LYS A 54 22.68 4.34 -3.05
CA LYS A 54 22.91 2.93 -3.38
C LYS A 54 21.62 2.21 -3.74
N ALA A 55 20.53 2.48 -3.02
CA ALA A 55 19.23 1.88 -3.29
C ALA A 55 18.65 2.41 -4.61
N SER A 56 18.77 3.71 -4.88
CA SER A 56 18.30 4.28 -6.15
C SER A 56 19.08 3.76 -7.35
N GLN A 57 20.41 3.62 -7.25
CA GLN A 57 21.26 3.05 -8.30
C GLN A 57 21.02 1.56 -8.55
N PHE A 58 20.52 0.82 -7.55
CA PHE A 58 20.23 -0.60 -7.69
C PHE A 58 18.99 -0.88 -8.56
N PHE A 59 17.98 -0.01 -8.49
CA PHE A 59 16.70 -0.20 -9.19
C PHE A 59 16.60 0.62 -10.48
N VAL A 60 17.53 0.41 -11.42
CA VAL A 60 17.64 1.15 -12.69
C VAL A 60 16.39 1.06 -13.60
N GLY A 61 15.53 0.05 -13.40
CA GLY A 61 14.29 -0.13 -14.15
C GLY A 61 13.04 0.54 -13.56
N ALA A 62 13.13 1.15 -12.38
CA ALA A 62 11.99 1.78 -11.72
C ALA A 62 11.73 3.19 -12.26
N SER A 63 10.46 3.57 -12.39
CA SER A 63 10.08 4.97 -12.67
C SER A 63 10.20 5.80 -11.41
N VAL A 64 11.04 6.84 -11.42
CA VAL A 64 11.22 7.73 -10.26
C VAL A 64 10.27 8.92 -10.38
N VAL A 65 9.48 9.18 -9.33
CA VAL A 65 8.47 10.25 -9.28
C VAL A 65 8.68 11.09 -8.02
N GLU A 66 9.26 12.26 -8.19
CA GLU A 66 9.41 13.21 -7.09
C GLU A 66 8.06 13.82 -6.70
N THR A 67 7.78 13.86 -5.40
CA THR A 67 6.55 14.42 -4.84
C THR A 67 6.91 15.45 -3.76
N PRO A 68 7.31 16.68 -4.15
CA PRO A 68 7.88 17.67 -3.23
C PRO A 68 6.86 18.32 -2.29
N ASP A 69 5.55 18.07 -2.51
CA ASP A 69 4.48 18.57 -1.66
C ASP A 69 4.70 18.19 -0.18
N GLN A 70 4.61 19.19 0.69
CA GLN A 70 4.84 19.10 2.13
C GLN A 70 3.53 19.08 2.93
N GLU A 71 2.38 19.25 2.28
CA GLU A 71 1.06 19.24 2.93
C GLU A 71 0.52 17.81 3.14
N GLU A 72 1.10 16.83 2.45
CA GLU A 72 0.75 15.41 2.55
C GLU A 72 1.97 14.52 2.76
N THR A 73 1.78 13.41 3.48
CA THR A 73 2.83 12.39 3.69
C THR A 73 3.17 11.68 2.39
N ASP A 74 4.39 11.13 2.29
CA ASP A 74 4.77 10.34 1.11
C ASP A 74 3.89 9.12 0.90
N PHE A 75 3.31 8.55 1.96
CA PHE A 75 2.33 7.48 1.79
C PHE A 75 1.05 7.96 1.07
N THR A 76 0.51 9.12 1.46
CA THR A 76 -0.65 9.69 0.76
C THR A 76 -0.31 10.04 -0.69
N LYS A 77 0.85 10.69 -0.92
CA LYS A 77 1.33 11.03 -2.26
C LYS A 77 1.55 9.78 -3.12
N ALA A 78 2.06 8.70 -2.55
CA ALA A 78 2.24 7.42 -3.23
C ALA A 78 0.91 6.81 -3.73
N LEU A 79 -0.18 6.93 -2.96
CA LEU A 79 -1.50 6.48 -3.44
C LEU A 79 -1.97 7.28 -4.65
N ARG A 80 -1.69 8.59 -4.71
CA ARG A 80 -2.00 9.43 -5.87
C ARG A 80 -1.16 9.07 -7.09
N VAL A 81 0.14 8.81 -6.89
CA VAL A 81 1.03 8.35 -7.95
C VAL A 81 0.57 6.99 -8.49
N LEU A 82 0.14 6.07 -7.61
CA LEU A 82 -0.43 4.79 -8.01
C LEU A 82 -1.73 4.98 -8.80
N ASP A 83 -2.65 5.82 -8.34
CA ASP A 83 -3.91 6.12 -9.04
C ASP A 83 -3.65 6.63 -10.48
N ALA A 84 -2.75 7.60 -10.62
CA ALA A 84 -2.34 8.13 -11.93
C ALA A 84 -1.73 7.03 -12.82
N TYR A 85 -0.84 6.20 -12.26
CA TYR A 85 -0.22 5.10 -12.98
C TYR A 85 -1.21 4.06 -13.47
N LEU A 86 -2.23 3.73 -12.66
CA LEU A 86 -3.29 2.79 -13.04
C LEU A 86 -4.20 3.35 -14.14
N LYS A 87 -4.45 4.66 -14.14
CA LYS A 87 -5.28 5.35 -15.15
C LYS A 87 -4.54 5.53 -16.48
N ASP A 88 -3.23 5.76 -16.46
CA ASP A 88 -2.43 6.03 -17.66
C ASP A 88 -2.04 4.78 -18.47
N GLY A 89 -2.34 3.57 -17.98
CA GLY A 89 -2.08 2.34 -18.73
C GLY A 89 -0.60 2.10 -19.07
N HIS A 90 0.32 2.46 -18.16
CA HIS A 90 1.78 2.22 -18.21
C HIS A 90 2.67 3.14 -19.08
N THR A 91 2.38 4.43 -19.22
CA THR A 91 3.34 5.36 -19.85
C THR A 91 3.74 6.50 -18.92
N LYS A 92 4.90 6.35 -18.27
CA LYS A 92 5.71 7.41 -17.62
C LYS A 92 4.89 8.41 -16.80
N ALA A 93 4.84 8.23 -15.48
CA ALA A 93 4.36 9.22 -14.53
C ALA A 93 4.87 10.63 -14.91
N ARG A 94 4.00 11.39 -15.54
CA ARG A 94 4.20 12.79 -15.89
C ARG A 94 2.96 13.49 -15.35
N LEU A 95 3.18 14.58 -14.63
CA LEU A 95 2.10 15.43 -14.14
C LEU A 95 1.14 15.80 -15.28
N PRO A 96 -0.16 15.96 -15.00
CA PRO A 96 -1.15 16.24 -16.02
C PRO A 96 -0.96 17.67 -16.54
N ASP A 97 -0.34 17.78 -17.72
CA ASP A 97 -0.50 18.93 -18.61
C ASP A 97 -0.37 18.50 -20.09
N ALA A 98 -1.52 18.52 -20.77
CA ALA A 98 -1.76 18.64 -22.21
C ALA A 98 -1.19 17.59 -23.19
N SER A 99 -2.01 16.62 -23.60
CA SER A 99 -2.87 16.67 -24.82
C SER A 99 -3.28 15.26 -25.25
N ASP A 100 -4.56 15.13 -25.54
CA ASP A 100 -5.30 13.88 -25.73
C ASP A 100 -4.85 13.04 -26.92
N GLU A 101 -4.56 11.76 -26.67
CA GLU A 101 -4.90 10.67 -27.59
C GLU A 101 -5.44 9.48 -26.77
N LYS A 102 -6.72 9.16 -27.00
CA LYS A 102 -7.44 8.04 -26.36
C LYS A 102 -7.12 6.75 -27.12
N GLU A 103 -6.18 5.96 -26.63
CA GLU A 103 -6.13 4.53 -26.92
C GLU A 103 -6.90 3.77 -25.84
N ASP A 104 -7.85 2.92 -26.26
CA ASP A 104 -8.56 1.97 -25.41
C ASP A 104 -7.57 0.92 -24.88
N LYS A 105 -6.81 1.28 -23.84
CA LYS A 105 -5.90 0.38 -23.14
C LYS A 105 -6.68 -0.39 -22.09
N GLU A 106 -6.61 -1.73 -22.14
CA GLU A 106 -7.03 -2.59 -21.05
C GLU A 106 -6.35 -2.14 -19.76
N THR A 107 -7.10 -1.49 -18.88
CA THR A 107 -6.64 -1.14 -17.54
C THR A 107 -6.35 -2.44 -16.81
N GLN A 108 -5.10 -2.62 -16.35
CA GLN A 108 -4.78 -3.76 -15.49
C GLN A 108 -5.66 -3.65 -14.24
N ASN A 109 -6.56 -4.63 -14.08
CA ASN A 109 -7.48 -4.63 -12.96
C ASN A 109 -6.69 -4.98 -11.69
N VAL A 110 -6.60 -4.02 -10.77
CA VAL A 110 -6.03 -4.22 -9.44
C VAL A 110 -7.20 -4.40 -8.48
N ASP A 111 -7.18 -5.44 -7.67
CA ASP A 111 -8.27 -5.75 -6.73
C ASP A 111 -8.08 -5.11 -5.35
N GLY A 112 -6.86 -4.64 -5.04
CA GLY A 112 -6.55 -3.94 -3.80
C GLY A 112 -5.08 -3.56 -3.67
N VAL A 113 -4.79 -2.68 -2.71
CA VAL A 113 -3.45 -2.21 -2.37
C VAL A 113 -3.07 -2.74 -1.01
N VAL A 114 -1.87 -3.31 -0.88
CA VAL A 114 -1.28 -3.67 0.42
C VAL A 114 -0.07 -2.78 0.66
N ALA A 115 -0.20 -1.83 1.57
CA ALA A 115 0.87 -0.98 2.03
C ALA A 115 1.63 -1.67 3.16
N LEU A 116 2.92 -1.90 2.96
CA LEU A 116 3.81 -2.38 4.00
C LEU A 116 4.26 -1.18 4.83
N CYS A 117 3.85 -1.14 6.10
CA CYS A 117 4.13 -0.04 7.01
C CYS A 117 4.72 -0.56 8.32
N ASP A 118 5.25 0.36 9.11
CA ASP A 118 5.57 0.11 10.50
C ASP A 118 4.48 0.73 11.40
N THR A 119 4.23 0.09 12.53
CA THR A 119 3.38 0.59 13.62
C THR A 119 4.20 0.89 14.87
N SER A 120 5.52 1.00 14.71
CA SER A 120 6.47 1.41 15.73
C SER A 120 7.22 2.69 15.30
N GLY A 121 8.05 3.25 16.19
CA GLY A 121 8.79 4.48 15.91
C GLY A 121 7.96 5.75 16.11
N ARG A 122 8.03 6.66 15.14
CA ARG A 122 7.41 7.99 15.23
C ARG A 122 5.89 7.88 15.27
N PHE A 123 5.30 8.20 16.43
CA PHE A 123 3.85 8.12 16.64
C PHE A 123 3.06 8.97 15.66
N ASP A 124 3.55 10.17 15.33
CA ASP A 124 2.94 11.05 14.35
C ASP A 124 2.85 10.41 12.95
N GLN A 125 3.87 9.66 12.53
CA GLN A 125 3.83 8.91 11.26
C GLN A 125 2.83 7.75 11.31
N ILE A 126 2.75 7.03 12.44
CA ILE A 126 1.75 5.97 12.63
C ILE A 126 0.33 6.54 12.46
N VAL A 127 0.04 7.66 13.13
CA VAL A 127 -1.26 8.33 13.03
C VAL A 127 -1.50 8.87 11.61
N ALA A 128 -0.46 9.40 10.94
CA ALA A 128 -0.58 9.86 9.56
C ALA A 128 -0.85 8.73 8.56
N ASN A 129 -0.33 7.52 8.80
CA ASN A 129 -0.66 6.32 8.02
C ASN A 129 -2.14 5.96 8.17
N ILE A 130 -2.67 5.99 9.40
CA ILE A 130 -4.11 5.80 9.64
C ILE A 130 -4.93 6.88 8.92
N ASN A 131 -4.53 8.15 9.01
CA ASN A 131 -5.16 9.24 8.27
C ASN A 131 -5.15 9.01 6.75
N THR A 132 -4.07 8.44 6.20
CA THR A 132 -3.97 8.08 4.78
C THR A 132 -5.03 7.03 4.39
N LEU A 133 -5.30 6.04 5.25
CA LEU A 133 -6.37 5.06 5.01
C LEU A 133 -7.77 5.72 4.92
N TYR A 134 -8.03 6.77 5.70
CA TYR A 134 -9.28 7.55 5.60
C TYR A 134 -9.37 8.39 4.32
N LYS A 135 -8.23 8.81 3.75
CA LYS A 135 -8.16 9.53 2.47
C LYS A 135 -8.26 8.60 1.25
N ALA A 136 -7.95 7.31 1.42
CA ALA A 136 -7.78 6.36 0.32
C ALA A 136 -9.00 6.26 -0.61
N GLU A 137 -10.22 6.25 -0.08
CA GLU A 137 -11.46 6.22 -0.90
C GLU A 137 -11.57 7.44 -1.82
N GLY A 138 -11.16 8.62 -1.35
CA GLY A 138 -11.15 9.84 -2.16
C GLY A 138 -10.05 9.87 -3.23
N ILE A 139 -9.03 9.01 -3.12
CA ILE A 139 -7.90 8.94 -4.06
C ILE A 139 -8.11 7.81 -5.07
N LEU A 140 -8.41 6.60 -4.58
CA LEU A 140 -8.47 5.36 -5.37
C LEU A 140 -9.91 4.85 -5.58
N GLY A 141 -10.92 5.61 -5.16
CA GLY A 141 -12.32 5.21 -5.28
C GLY A 141 -12.64 3.97 -4.46
N SER A 142 -13.23 2.96 -5.10
CA SER A 142 -13.63 1.71 -4.44
C SER A 142 -12.50 0.71 -4.25
N LEU A 143 -11.27 1.02 -4.69
CA LEU A 143 -10.13 0.12 -4.57
C LEU A 143 -9.69 0.05 -3.09
N PRO A 144 -9.76 -1.11 -2.43
CA PRO A 144 -9.45 -1.20 -1.00
C PRO A 144 -7.95 -1.04 -0.77
N VAL A 145 -7.61 -0.31 0.30
CA VAL A 145 -6.23 -0.14 0.78
C VAL A 145 -6.10 -0.78 2.15
N TYR A 146 -5.17 -1.72 2.26
CA TYR A 146 -4.82 -2.42 3.49
C TYR A 146 -3.43 -2.00 3.93
N GLN A 147 -3.28 -1.71 5.21
CA GLN A 147 -1.99 -1.57 5.86
C GLN A 147 -1.62 -2.91 6.49
N LEU A 148 -0.46 -3.46 6.11
CA LEU A 148 0.15 -4.61 6.77
C LEU A 148 1.38 -4.12 7.54
N ALA A 149 1.35 -4.30 8.86
CA ALA A 149 2.45 -3.96 9.75
C ALA A 149 2.66 -5.11 10.73
N GLN A 150 3.86 -5.69 10.73
CA GLN A 150 4.20 -6.87 11.52
C GLN A 150 3.17 -8.01 11.31
N ASP A 151 2.37 -8.32 12.32
CA ASP A 151 1.34 -9.36 12.33
C ASP A 151 -0.10 -8.80 12.25
N SER A 152 -0.25 -7.50 11.98
CA SER A 152 -1.52 -6.78 11.96
C SER A 152 -1.90 -6.30 10.56
N LEU A 153 -3.13 -6.63 10.14
CA LEU A 153 -3.76 -6.13 8.91
C LEU A 153 -4.87 -5.12 9.28
N THR A 154 -4.74 -3.89 8.81
CA THR A 154 -5.62 -2.77 9.17
C THR A 154 -6.20 -2.12 7.92
N TRP A 155 -7.50 -1.81 7.91
CA TRP A 155 -8.17 -1.08 6.85
C TRP A 155 -9.41 -0.35 7.38
N VAL A 156 -9.96 0.58 6.58
CA VAL A 156 -11.15 1.35 6.94
C VAL A 156 -12.41 0.62 6.48
N LEU A 157 -13.39 0.51 7.38
CA LEU A 157 -14.77 0.11 7.05
C LEU A 157 -15.60 1.37 6.87
N THR A 158 -16.05 1.63 5.63
CA THR A 158 -16.95 2.74 5.32
C THR A 158 -18.37 2.48 5.86
N PRO A 159 -19.23 3.50 5.98
CA PRO A 159 -20.61 3.29 6.40
C PRO A 159 -21.33 2.31 5.46
N GLY A 160 -21.83 1.20 6.01
CA GLY A 160 -22.50 0.17 5.22
C GLY A 160 -22.49 -1.21 5.86
N ILE A 161 -22.79 -2.23 5.06
CA ILE A 161 -22.78 -3.63 5.47
C ILE A 161 -21.52 -4.27 4.90
N HIS A 162 -20.73 -4.90 5.77
CA HIS A 162 -19.48 -5.56 5.41
C HIS A 162 -19.56 -7.05 5.75
N ALA A 163 -19.09 -7.89 4.84
CA ALA A 163 -18.92 -9.33 5.06
C ALA A 163 -17.44 -9.68 4.94
N ILE A 164 -16.79 -9.98 6.07
CA ILE A 164 -15.36 -10.27 6.13
C ILE A 164 -15.17 -11.77 6.28
N SER A 165 -14.56 -12.40 5.27
CA SER A 165 -14.20 -13.82 5.32
C SER A 165 -12.87 -14.00 6.04
N VAL A 166 -12.90 -14.60 7.23
CA VAL A 166 -11.70 -14.85 8.04
C VAL A 166 -11.22 -16.30 7.82
N PRO A 167 -9.97 -16.51 7.35
CA PRO A 167 -9.40 -17.83 7.14
C PRO A 167 -9.50 -18.75 8.37
N ASP A 168 -9.78 -20.03 8.15
CA ASP A 168 -9.93 -21.04 9.20
C ASP A 168 -8.73 -21.13 10.13
N ILE A 169 -7.53 -20.92 9.60
CA ILE A 169 -6.30 -20.93 10.40
C ILE A 169 -6.34 -19.83 11.48
N LEU A 170 -6.70 -18.59 11.12
CA LEU A 170 -6.77 -17.47 12.06
C LEU A 170 -7.88 -17.69 13.10
N ARG A 171 -9.02 -18.26 12.68
CA ARG A 171 -10.12 -18.61 13.59
C ARG A 171 -9.72 -19.69 14.59
N ARG A 172 -9.04 -20.75 14.14
CA ARG A 172 -8.56 -21.85 15.00
C ARG A 172 -7.52 -21.38 16.02
N HIS A 173 -6.67 -20.42 15.64
CA HIS A 173 -5.70 -19.80 16.54
C HIS A 173 -6.29 -18.72 17.44
N GLN A 174 -7.58 -18.39 17.30
CA GLN A 174 -8.24 -17.32 18.04
C GLN A 174 -7.48 -15.99 17.96
N CYS A 175 -6.95 -15.67 16.77
CA CYS A 175 -6.24 -14.42 16.54
C CYS A 175 -7.10 -13.21 16.90
N TRP A 176 -6.46 -12.14 17.37
CA TRP A 176 -7.16 -10.93 17.80
C TRP A 176 -7.64 -10.09 16.62
N CYS A 177 -8.72 -9.35 16.84
CA CYS A 177 -9.21 -8.31 15.95
C CYS A 177 -9.88 -7.21 16.79
N SER A 178 -10.01 -6.02 16.22
CA SER A 178 -10.67 -4.89 16.88
C SER A 178 -11.39 -4.00 15.86
N LEU A 179 -12.40 -3.27 16.36
CA LEU A 179 -13.02 -2.15 15.64
C LEU A 179 -12.63 -0.88 16.38
N VAL A 180 -11.91 0.03 15.72
CA VAL A 180 -11.38 1.25 16.33
C VAL A 180 -12.03 2.47 15.66
N PRO A 181 -12.88 3.24 16.37
CA PRO A 181 -13.50 4.45 15.82
C PRO A 181 -12.51 5.63 15.85
N PHE A 182 -11.47 5.56 15.01
CA PHE A 182 -10.34 6.49 15.06
C PHE A 182 -10.71 7.91 14.61
N GLY A 183 -11.37 8.05 13.46
CA GLY A 183 -11.70 9.37 12.89
C GLY A 183 -12.91 10.05 13.54
N SER A 184 -13.96 9.29 13.87
CA SER A 184 -15.16 9.83 14.53
C SER A 184 -15.93 8.73 15.25
N ARG A 185 -16.85 9.14 16.14
CA ARG A 185 -17.71 8.21 16.88
C ARG A 185 -18.60 7.41 15.91
N ALA A 186 -18.45 6.09 15.91
CA ALA A 186 -19.39 5.19 15.26
C ALA A 186 -20.68 5.09 16.10
N LYS A 187 -21.79 5.64 15.59
CA LYS A 187 -23.05 5.75 16.35
C LYS A 187 -23.82 4.44 16.42
N TYR A 188 -23.83 3.68 15.32
CA TYR A 188 -24.59 2.45 15.17
C TYR A 188 -23.65 1.39 14.59
N VAL A 189 -23.28 0.42 15.43
CA VAL A 189 -22.40 -0.68 15.04
C VAL A 189 -23.05 -1.96 15.52
N THR A 190 -23.41 -2.81 14.57
CA THR A 190 -23.89 -4.17 14.85
C THR A 190 -22.91 -5.14 14.20
N THR A 191 -22.51 -6.18 14.93
CA THR A 191 -21.62 -7.22 14.39
C THR A 191 -22.24 -8.60 14.56
N LYS A 192 -21.75 -9.55 13.77
CA LYS A 192 -22.11 -10.96 13.92
C LYS A 192 -20.89 -11.83 13.64
N GLY A 193 -20.55 -12.70 14.59
CA GLY A 193 -19.47 -13.67 14.45
C GLY A 193 -18.17 -13.30 15.17
N LEU A 194 -18.12 -12.16 15.86
CA LEU A 194 -17.03 -11.84 16.77
C LEU A 194 -17.25 -12.55 18.11
N LYS A 195 -16.17 -12.75 18.87
CA LYS A 195 -16.27 -13.26 20.25
C LYS A 195 -17.12 -12.34 21.14
N TRP A 196 -17.07 -11.04 20.87
CA TRP A 196 -17.86 -10.01 21.53
C TRP A 196 -18.61 -9.22 20.45
N ASP A 197 -19.80 -9.68 20.09
CA ASP A 197 -20.63 -8.99 19.11
C ASP A 197 -21.27 -7.71 19.70
N LEU A 198 -21.41 -6.67 18.87
CA LEU A 198 -22.07 -5.40 19.19
C LEU A 198 -23.52 -5.42 18.69
N GLY A 199 -24.43 -4.74 19.42
CA GLY A 199 -25.88 -4.69 19.16
C GLY A 199 -26.37 -3.28 18.87
#